data_AF-A0A257MYB3-F1
#
_entry.id   AF-A0A257MYB3-F1
#
_cell.length_a   1.000
_cell.length_b   1.000
_cell.length_c   1.000
_cell.angle_alpha   90.00
_cell.angle_beta   90.00
_cell.angle_gamma   90.00
#
_symmetry.space_group_name_H-M   'P 1'
#
loop_
_entity.id
_entity.type
_entity.pdbx_description
1 polymer ?
#
loop_
_entity_poly.entity_id
_entity_poly.type
_entity_poly.pdbx_seq_one_letter_code
_entity_poly.pdbx_strand_id
1 'polypeptide(L)'
;MHPDIVAMQPVDKDWNELVRACVQKGGGQRVRLWSFEVKKELNSSNVRMSFFQAVSNSSWANEGYLVATNIANNIDQELRMLSALHGIGVILLNPENPSESEIFLPAIARPEIDWQSVNRIVVENDDFKNFVELVSTYYQTGRTRGQDWNKI
;
A
#
# COMPACT_ATOMS: atom_id res chain seq x y z
N MET A 1 3.80 -3.15 -14.32
CA MET A 1 3.87 -2.65 -12.92
C MET A 1 3.29 -3.74 -12.04
N HIS A 2 3.97 -4.15 -10.97
CA HIS A 2 3.58 -5.34 -10.21
C HIS A 2 3.84 -5.12 -8.72
N PRO A 3 2.85 -4.61 -7.96
CA PRO A 3 2.93 -4.58 -6.51
C PRO A 3 3.12 -6.01 -5.96
N ASP A 4 3.98 -6.18 -4.96
CA ASP A 4 4.17 -7.49 -4.33
C ASP A 4 3.00 -7.82 -3.39
N ILE A 5 2.60 -6.85 -2.55
CA ILE A 5 1.50 -7.01 -1.59
C ILE A 5 0.63 -5.76 -1.63
N VAL A 6 -0.68 -5.96 -1.57
CA VAL A 6 -1.68 -4.90 -1.52
C VAL A 6 -2.66 -5.13 -0.38
N ALA A 7 -3.13 -4.05 0.24
CA ALA A 7 -4.06 -4.12 1.36
C ALA A 7 -5.15 -3.06 1.27
N MET A 8 -6.29 -3.35 1.90
CA MET A 8 -7.43 -2.44 2.01
C MET A 8 -7.90 -2.38 3.46
N GLN A 9 -8.14 -1.16 3.95
CA GLN A 9 -8.86 -0.91 5.21
C GLN A 9 -10.17 -0.20 4.91
N PRO A 10 -11.32 -0.86 5.16
CA PRO A 10 -12.61 -0.21 5.35
C PRO A 10 -12.58 0.84 6.47
N VAL A 11 -12.50 2.14 6.15
CA VAL A 11 -12.44 3.19 7.19
C VAL A 11 -13.82 3.49 7.79
N ASP A 12 -14.88 3.26 7.02
CA ASP A 12 -16.26 3.54 7.39
C ASP A 12 -17.00 2.31 7.94
N LYS A 13 -16.30 1.20 8.19
CA LYS A 13 -16.90 -0.10 8.53
C LYS A 13 -17.79 -0.04 9.76
N ASP A 14 -17.33 0.64 10.80
CA ASP A 14 -18.00 0.71 12.11
C ASP A 14 -18.85 1.98 12.25
N TRP A 15 -19.05 2.73 11.16
CA TRP A 15 -19.81 3.97 11.18
C TRP A 15 -21.31 3.70 11.04
N ASN A 16 -22.12 4.61 11.55
CA ASN A 16 -23.57 4.57 11.37
C ASN A 16 -23.95 4.62 9.87
N GLU A 17 -24.99 3.87 9.50
CA GLU A 17 -25.44 3.74 8.10
C GLU A 17 -25.77 5.07 7.43
N LEU A 18 -26.35 6.04 8.16
CA LEU A 18 -26.64 7.37 7.62
C LEU A 18 -25.37 8.12 7.26
N VAL A 19 -24.33 8.03 8.11
CA VAL A 19 -23.03 8.67 7.85
C VAL A 19 -22.35 8.00 6.66
N ARG A 20 -22.38 6.67 6.56
CA ARG A 20 -21.84 5.92 5.41
C ARG A 20 -22.51 6.35 4.10
N ALA A 21 -23.84 6.51 4.10
CA ALA A 21 -24.59 6.97 2.94
C ALA A 21 -24.20 8.40 2.53
N CYS A 22 -23.98 9.31 3.50
CA CYS A 22 -23.49 10.65 3.24
C CYS A 22 -22.09 10.65 2.60
N VAL A 23 -21.15 9.88 3.17
CA VAL A 23 -19.77 9.78 2.66
C VAL A 23 -19.75 9.19 1.25
N GLN A 24 -20.54 8.14 1.00
CA GLN A 24 -20.65 7.52 -0.32
C GLN A 24 -21.17 8.49 -1.38
N LYS A 25 -22.21 9.28 -1.07
CA LYS A 25 -22.79 10.26 -2.01
C LYS A 25 -21.92 11.50 -2.16
N GLY A 26 -21.20 11.88 -1.10
CA GLY A 26 -20.31 13.04 -1.07
C GLY A 26 -18.92 12.78 -1.65
N GLY A 27 -18.62 11.56 -2.09
CA GLY A 27 -17.30 11.18 -2.63
C GLY A 27 -16.19 11.11 -1.58
N GLY A 28 -16.54 10.96 -0.29
CA GLY A 28 -15.56 10.85 0.77
C GLY A 28 -14.84 9.50 0.77
N GLN A 29 -13.65 9.46 1.39
CA GLN A 29 -12.85 8.23 1.48
C GLN A 29 -13.55 7.18 2.34
N ARG A 30 -13.89 6.03 1.74
CA ARG A 30 -14.50 4.88 2.45
C ARG A 30 -13.53 3.73 2.68
N VAL A 31 -12.45 3.70 1.90
CA VAL A 31 -11.37 2.74 2.04
C VAL A 31 -10.03 3.45 1.98
N ARG A 32 -9.06 2.92 2.68
CA ARG A 32 -7.65 3.25 2.51
C ARG A 32 -6.94 2.06 1.89
N LEU A 33 -6.10 2.32 0.89
CA LEU A 33 -5.36 1.30 0.15
C LEU A 33 -3.86 1.45 0.38
N TRP A 34 -3.19 0.31 0.56
CA TRP A 34 -1.73 0.23 0.67
C TRP A 34 -1.14 -0.64 -0.42
N SER A 35 0.08 -0.31 -0.81
CA SER A 35 0.91 -1.12 -1.68
C SER A 35 2.30 -1.27 -1.06
N PHE A 36 2.84 -2.47 -1.07
CA PHE A 36 4.13 -2.81 -0.49
C PHE A 36 5.02 -3.48 -1.55
N GLU A 37 6.26 -3.00 -1.63
CA GLU A 37 7.35 -3.62 -2.39
C GLU A 37 8.32 -4.25 -1.38
N VAL A 38 8.55 -5.55 -1.47
CA VAL A 38 9.28 -6.30 -0.43
C VAL A 38 10.68 -6.68 -0.91
N LYS A 39 11.67 -6.51 -0.03
CA LYS A 39 13.07 -6.89 -0.24
C LYS A 39 13.60 -7.68 0.96
N LYS A 40 14.56 -8.57 0.71
CA LYS A 40 15.24 -9.29 1.79
C LYS A 40 16.12 -8.34 2.61
N GLU A 41 16.91 -7.52 1.93
CA GLU A 41 17.79 -6.55 2.56
C GLU A 41 17.94 -5.28 1.72
N LEU A 42 18.21 -4.16 2.40
CA LEU A 42 18.61 -2.91 1.78
C LEU A 42 20.03 -2.54 2.20
N ASN A 43 20.87 -2.27 1.22
CA ASN A 43 22.26 -1.86 1.40
C ASN A 43 22.67 -0.86 0.30
N SER A 44 23.90 -0.34 0.37
CA SER A 44 24.40 0.69 -0.55
C SER A 44 24.42 0.26 -2.02
N SER A 45 24.37 -1.04 -2.32
CA SER A 45 24.36 -1.54 -3.70
C SER A 45 22.96 -1.55 -4.33
N ASN A 46 21.89 -1.65 -3.52
CA ASN A 46 20.54 -1.89 -4.02
C ASN A 46 19.50 -0.84 -3.58
N VAL A 47 19.84 0.07 -2.66
CA VAL A 47 18.88 1.00 -2.04
C VAL A 47 18.13 1.83 -3.08
N ARG A 48 18.84 2.48 -4.02
CA ARG A 48 18.21 3.31 -5.06
C ARG A 48 17.31 2.48 -5.97
N MET A 49 17.82 1.37 -6.49
CA MET A 49 17.09 0.51 -7.42
C MET A 49 15.81 -0.02 -6.77
N SER A 50 15.91 -0.54 -5.55
CA SER A 50 14.77 -1.05 -4.79
C SER A 50 13.76 0.05 -4.46
N PHE A 51 14.25 1.24 -4.12
CA PHE A 51 13.38 2.37 -3.84
C PHE A 51 12.61 2.82 -5.08
N PHE A 52 13.26 2.97 -6.24
CA PHE A 52 12.57 3.34 -7.47
C PHE A 52 11.63 2.25 -8.00
N GLN A 53 11.93 0.97 -7.72
CA GLN A 53 10.99 -0.12 -7.93
C GLN A 53 9.71 0.10 -7.11
N ALA A 54 9.85 0.41 -5.81
CA ALA A 54 8.71 0.73 -4.95
C ALA A 54 7.93 1.97 -5.41
N VAL A 55 8.63 3.02 -5.88
CA VAL A 55 7.97 4.19 -6.48
C VAL A 55 7.11 3.76 -7.68
N SER A 56 7.66 2.98 -8.60
CA SER A 56 6.96 2.50 -9.80
C SER A 56 5.76 1.61 -9.45
N ASN A 57 5.91 0.71 -8.48
CA ASN A 57 4.90 -0.30 -8.16
C ASN A 57 3.86 0.16 -7.12
N SER A 58 4.15 1.17 -6.30
CA SER A 58 3.34 1.50 -5.12
C SER A 58 2.84 2.93 -5.06
N SER A 59 3.28 3.84 -5.95
CA SER A 59 2.82 5.25 -5.94
C SER A 59 1.34 5.44 -6.27
N TRP A 60 0.65 4.39 -6.76
CA TRP A 60 -0.78 4.48 -7.06
C TRP A 60 -1.66 4.50 -5.81
N ALA A 61 -1.19 3.94 -4.69
CA ALA A 61 -1.99 3.73 -3.48
C ALA A 61 -2.09 4.99 -2.60
N ASN A 62 -2.93 4.94 -1.56
CA ASN A 62 -2.98 6.02 -0.57
C ASN A 62 -1.64 6.11 0.19
N GLU A 63 -1.04 4.97 0.50
CA GLU A 63 0.29 4.88 1.09
C GLU A 63 1.08 3.74 0.42
N GLY A 64 2.29 4.04 -0.03
CA GLY A 64 3.21 3.08 -0.62
C GLY A 64 4.42 2.87 0.29
N TYR A 65 4.84 1.61 0.45
CA TYR A 65 5.96 1.25 1.33
C TYR A 65 6.98 0.37 0.62
N LEU A 66 8.27 0.67 0.84
CA LEU A 66 9.37 -0.26 0.65
C LEU A 66 9.58 -1.02 1.96
N VAL A 67 9.49 -2.34 1.91
CA VAL A 67 9.58 -3.22 3.08
C VAL A 67 10.87 -4.03 3.00
N ALA A 68 11.63 -4.10 4.09
CA ALA A 68 12.83 -4.93 4.14
C ALA A 68 12.99 -5.63 5.49
N THR A 69 13.56 -6.83 5.50
CA THR A 69 13.87 -7.54 6.76
C THR A 69 15.18 -7.10 7.41
N ASN A 70 16.02 -6.38 6.66
CA ASN A 70 17.27 -5.81 7.14
C ASN A 70 17.60 -4.51 6.37
N ILE A 71 18.09 -3.49 7.06
CA ILE A 71 18.49 -2.20 6.50
C ILE A 71 19.90 -1.89 7.01
N ALA A 72 20.86 -1.72 6.09
CA ALA A 72 22.22 -1.37 6.46
C ALA A 72 22.29 0.03 7.11
N ASN A 73 23.09 0.18 8.17
CA ASN A 73 23.18 1.43 8.93
C ASN A 73 23.69 2.64 8.12
N ASN A 74 24.42 2.40 7.02
CA ASN A 74 25.05 3.47 6.22
C ASN A 74 24.15 4.05 5.12
N ILE A 75 22.89 3.62 4.99
CA ILE A 75 21.96 4.10 3.95
C ILE A 75 20.79 4.95 4.49
N ASP A 76 20.75 5.23 5.80
CA ASP A 76 19.65 5.98 6.43
C ASP A 76 19.42 7.36 5.79
N GLN A 77 20.49 8.14 5.60
CA GLN A 77 20.38 9.48 5.00
C GLN A 77 19.84 9.41 3.56
N GLU A 78 20.23 8.40 2.80
CA GLU A 78 19.75 8.19 1.44
C GLU A 78 18.27 7.79 1.40
N LEU A 79 17.84 6.88 2.26
CA LEU A 79 16.44 6.49 2.39
C LEU A 79 15.57 7.69 2.80
N ARG A 80 16.02 8.51 3.76
CA ARG A 80 15.30 9.72 4.17
C ARG A 80 15.13 10.71 3.02
N MET A 81 16.19 10.94 2.26
CA MET A 81 16.14 11.83 1.09
C MET A 81 15.16 11.31 0.04
N LEU A 82 15.26 10.03 -0.33
CA LEU A 82 14.37 9.40 -1.32
C LEU A 82 12.90 9.39 -0.86
N SER A 83 12.65 9.04 0.41
CA SER A 83 11.33 9.05 1.03
C SER A 83 10.71 10.45 1.01
N ALA A 84 11.46 11.48 1.39
CA ALA A 84 10.98 12.86 1.35
C ALA A 84 10.63 13.35 -0.07
N LEU A 85 11.39 12.91 -1.09
CA LEU A 85 11.17 13.32 -2.48
C LEU A 85 10.00 12.61 -3.16
N HIS A 86 9.76 11.34 -2.82
CA HIS A 86 8.83 10.49 -3.57
C HIS A 86 7.62 10.01 -2.76
N GLY A 87 7.66 10.18 -1.44
CA GLY A 87 6.55 9.85 -0.53
C GLY A 87 6.37 8.37 -0.22
N ILE A 88 7.32 7.51 -0.61
CA ILE A 88 7.34 6.10 -0.22
C ILE A 88 7.88 5.97 1.20
N GLY A 89 7.13 5.31 2.07
CA GLY A 89 7.56 4.96 3.42
C GLY A 89 8.50 3.75 3.42
N VAL A 90 9.13 3.48 4.56
CA VAL A 90 10.01 2.33 4.74
C VAL A 90 9.58 1.57 5.99
N ILE A 91 9.41 0.25 5.87
CA ILE A 91 9.09 -0.65 6.99
C ILE A 91 10.26 -1.62 7.18
N LEU A 92 10.74 -1.71 8.42
CA LEU A 92 11.62 -2.80 8.85
C LEU A 92 10.73 -3.95 9.34
N LEU A 93 10.60 -4.96 8.48
CA LEU A 93 9.77 -6.14 8.73
C LEU A 93 10.47 -7.05 9.73
N ASN A 94 9.76 -7.42 10.80
CA ASN A 94 10.13 -8.54 11.65
C ASN A 94 9.49 -9.82 11.08
N PRO A 95 10.24 -10.74 10.45
CA PRO A 95 9.67 -11.92 9.81
C PRO A 95 9.09 -12.93 10.80
N GLU A 96 9.66 -12.98 12.01
CA GLU A 96 9.24 -13.91 13.07
C GLU A 96 7.95 -13.42 13.74
N ASN A 97 7.80 -12.09 13.87
CA ASN A 97 6.59 -11.48 14.38
C ASN A 97 6.22 -10.23 13.57
N PRO A 98 5.45 -10.36 12.47
CA PRO A 98 5.09 -9.24 11.61
C PRO A 98 4.37 -8.10 12.33
N SER A 99 3.67 -8.39 13.43
CA SER A 99 2.98 -7.37 14.24
C SER A 99 3.94 -6.46 15.02
N GLU A 100 5.18 -6.88 15.21
CA GLU A 100 6.26 -6.11 15.84
C GLU A 100 7.18 -5.43 14.81
N SER A 101 6.76 -5.36 13.54
CA SER A 101 7.50 -4.62 12.51
C SER A 101 7.48 -3.11 12.79
N GLU A 102 8.55 -2.42 12.40
CA GLU A 102 8.73 -0.99 12.66
C GLU A 102 8.51 -0.16 11.38
N ILE A 103 7.76 0.95 11.50
CA ILE A 103 7.74 1.99 10.47
C ILE A 103 9.03 2.82 10.62
N PHE A 104 10.06 2.44 9.86
CA PHE A 104 11.35 3.13 9.85
C PHE A 104 11.23 4.56 9.31
N LEU A 105 10.45 4.74 8.24
CA LEU A 105 10.08 6.05 7.69
C LEU A 105 8.59 6.04 7.30
N PRO A 106 7.78 7.03 7.73
CA PRO A 106 6.37 7.08 7.36
C PRO A 106 6.21 7.40 5.87
N ALA A 107 5.19 6.83 5.23
CA ALA A 107 4.80 7.23 3.88
C ALA A 107 4.09 8.59 3.88
N ILE A 108 4.14 9.32 2.77
CA ILE A 108 3.31 10.51 2.57
C ILE A 108 1.94 10.04 2.09
N ALA A 109 0.94 10.11 2.98
CA ALA A 109 -0.42 9.71 2.68
C ALA A 109 -1.06 10.60 1.61
N ARG A 110 -1.68 9.96 0.62
CA ARG A 110 -2.42 10.62 -0.47
C ARG A 110 -3.92 10.44 -0.24
N PRO A 111 -4.73 11.52 -0.36
CA PRO A 111 -6.19 11.42 -0.17
C PRO A 111 -6.85 10.61 -1.29
N GLU A 112 -6.33 10.74 -2.51
CA GLU A 112 -6.83 10.06 -3.70
C GLU A 112 -5.78 9.07 -4.22
N ILE A 113 -6.26 7.97 -4.77
CA ILE A 113 -5.42 6.99 -5.46
C ILE A 113 -5.30 7.33 -6.94
N ASP A 114 -4.19 6.93 -7.57
CA ASP A 114 -4.01 7.13 -9.00
C ASP A 114 -4.72 6.03 -9.80
N TRP A 115 -5.96 6.32 -10.18
CA TRP A 115 -6.79 5.42 -10.98
C TRP A 115 -6.21 5.12 -12.38
N GLN A 116 -5.40 6.00 -12.96
CA GLN A 116 -4.77 5.71 -14.26
C GLN A 116 -3.73 4.61 -14.12
N SER A 117 -2.91 4.68 -13.07
CA SER A 117 -1.97 3.62 -12.72
C SER A 117 -2.68 2.32 -12.37
N VAL A 118 -3.74 2.37 -11.54
CA VAL A 118 -4.58 1.19 -11.22
C VAL A 118 -5.12 0.54 -12.49
N ASN A 119 -5.73 1.31 -13.39
CA ASN A 119 -6.30 0.80 -14.64
C ASN A 119 -5.25 0.09 -15.51
N ARG A 120 -4.03 0.64 -15.57
CA ARG A 120 -2.93 -0.01 -16.28
C ARG A 120 -2.50 -1.34 -15.63
N ILE A 121 -2.37 -1.38 -14.29
CA ILE A 121 -1.96 -2.60 -13.57
C ILE A 121 -2.99 -3.72 -13.75
N VAL A 122 -4.30 -3.39 -13.69
CA VAL A 122 -5.39 -4.37 -13.87
C VAL A 122 -5.33 -5.08 -15.23
N VAL A 123 -4.84 -4.42 -16.27
CA VAL A 123 -4.69 -5.01 -17.61
C VAL A 123 -3.49 -5.97 -17.68
N GLU A 124 -2.46 -5.74 -16.86
CA GLU A 124 -1.19 -6.48 -16.88
C GLU A 124 -1.10 -7.59 -15.81
N ASN A 125 -1.94 -7.57 -14.77
CA ASN A 125 -1.82 -8.44 -13.59
C ASN A 125 -3.20 -8.93 -13.10
N ASP A 126 -3.50 -10.20 -13.33
CA ASP A 126 -4.77 -10.84 -12.95
C ASP A 126 -4.99 -10.91 -11.43
N ASP A 127 -3.93 -11.10 -10.63
CA ASP A 127 -4.05 -11.10 -9.16
C ASP A 127 -4.44 -9.71 -8.64
N PHE A 128 -3.87 -8.67 -9.24
CA PHE A 128 -4.24 -7.28 -8.92
C PHE A 128 -5.68 -6.98 -9.34
N LYS A 129 -6.15 -7.55 -10.46
CA LYS A 129 -7.55 -7.43 -10.87
C LYS A 129 -8.50 -8.00 -9.81
N ASN A 130 -8.19 -9.18 -9.25
CA ASN A 130 -8.98 -9.77 -8.16
C ASN A 130 -9.04 -8.82 -6.95
N PHE A 131 -7.92 -8.22 -6.57
CA PHE A 131 -7.89 -7.21 -5.50
C PHE A 131 -8.82 -6.02 -5.80
N VAL A 132 -8.77 -5.46 -7.01
CA VAL A 132 -9.62 -4.34 -7.41
C VAL A 132 -11.11 -4.73 -7.41
N GLU A 133 -11.45 -5.97 -7.77
CA GLU A 133 -12.82 -6.50 -7.67
C GLU A 133 -13.32 -6.55 -6.21
N LEU A 134 -12.45 -6.91 -5.26
CA LEU A 134 -12.81 -6.89 -3.83
C LEU A 134 -13.00 -5.46 -3.30
N VAL A 135 -12.16 -4.52 -3.74
CA VAL A 135 -12.31 -3.09 -3.44
C VAL A 135 -13.64 -2.56 -3.99
N SER A 136 -13.96 -2.88 -5.25
CA SER A 136 -15.22 -2.51 -5.90
C SER A 136 -16.44 -3.10 -5.17
N THR A 137 -16.36 -4.36 -4.75
CA THR A 137 -17.40 -5.04 -3.98
C THR A 137 -17.66 -4.31 -2.66
N TYR A 138 -16.62 -3.85 -1.97
CA TYR A 138 -16.79 -3.07 -0.75
C TYR A 138 -17.47 -1.72 -1.03
N TYR A 139 -17.08 -1.01 -2.09
CA TYR A 139 -17.72 0.24 -2.46
C TYR A 139 -19.22 0.07 -2.74
N GLN A 140 -19.62 -1.02 -3.38
CA GLN A 140 -21.01 -1.31 -3.72
C GLN A 140 -21.84 -1.78 -2.53
N THR A 141 -21.29 -2.68 -1.71
CA THR A 141 -22.08 -3.42 -0.70
C THR A 141 -21.82 -2.96 0.73
N GLY A 142 -20.71 -2.27 0.97
CA GLY A 142 -20.22 -1.92 2.30
C GLY A 142 -19.81 -3.12 3.15
N ARG A 143 -19.60 -4.30 2.55
CA ARG A 143 -19.27 -5.56 3.24
C ARG A 143 -17.95 -6.13 2.75
N THR A 144 -17.15 -6.67 3.67
CA THR A 144 -15.96 -7.47 3.37
C THR A 144 -16.25 -8.94 3.67
N ARG A 145 -15.78 -9.85 2.81
CA ARG A 145 -15.81 -11.29 3.07
C ARG A 145 -14.41 -11.76 3.42
N GLY A 146 -14.17 -12.09 4.69
CA GLY A 146 -12.82 -12.42 5.18
C GLY A 146 -12.13 -13.57 4.43
N GLN A 147 -12.89 -14.53 3.89
CA GLN A 147 -12.38 -15.67 3.11
C GLN A 147 -11.78 -15.27 1.76
N ASP A 148 -12.14 -14.08 1.25
CA ASP A 148 -11.63 -13.58 -0.02
C ASP A 148 -10.28 -12.86 0.13
N TRP A 149 -9.85 -12.59 1.38
CA TRP A 149 -8.61 -11.90 1.73
C TRP A 149 -7.61 -12.87 2.36
N ASN A 150 -6.30 -12.55 2.27
CA ASN A 150 -5.21 -13.36 2.83
C ASN A 150 -5.16 -14.80 2.31
N LYS A 151 -5.42 -15.00 1.01
CA LYS A 151 -5.19 -16.31 0.36
C LYS A 151 -3.68 -16.52 0.29
N ILE A 152 -3.19 -17.59 0.92
CA ILE A 152 -1.79 -18.05 0.91
C ILE A 152 -1.57 -18.92 -0.31
#